data_AF-A0A4Q3YNX1-F1
#
_entry.id   AF-A0A4Q3YNX1-F1
#
_cell.length_a   1.000
_cell.length_b   1.000
_cell.length_c   1.000
_cell.angle_alpha   90.00
_cell.angle_beta   90.00
_cell.angle_gamma   90.00
#
_symmetry.space_group_name_H-M   'P 1'
#
loop_
_entity.id
_entity.type
_entity.pdbx_description
1 polymer ?
#
loop_
_entity_poly.entity_id
_entity_poly.type
_entity_poly.pdbx_seq_one_letter_code
_entity_poly.pdbx_strand_id
1 'polypeptide(L)' 'MIDLDVLATAIKAWGRELGFADVRIADADLAASEPGFEAWLAQGFHGEMDYMAAHGSKRTRPAELVPGTSSA' A
#
# COMPACT_ATOMS: atom_id res chain seq x y z
N MET A 1 -3.16 -18.88 -17.69
CA MET A 1 -3.33 -18.52 -16.27
C MET A 1 -1.95 -18.15 -15.76
N ILE A 2 -1.78 -16.99 -15.14
CA ILE A 2 -0.47 -16.60 -14.57
C ILE A 2 -0.31 -17.35 -13.26
N ASP A 3 0.84 -17.98 -13.05
CA ASP A 3 1.21 -18.60 -11.79
C ASP A 3 1.79 -17.52 -10.85
N LEU A 4 1.03 -17.19 -9.80
CA LEU A 4 1.39 -16.13 -8.88
C LEU A 4 2.58 -16.49 -7.98
N ASP A 5 2.80 -17.78 -7.70
CA ASP A 5 3.92 -18.23 -6.86
C ASP A 5 5.25 -18.10 -7.62
N VAL A 6 5.24 -18.47 -8.90
CA VAL A 6 6.39 -18.27 -9.81
C VAL A 6 6.68 -16.78 -9.96
N LEU A 7 5.66 -15.95 -10.17
CA LEU A 7 5.82 -14.50 -10.32
C LEU A 7 6.36 -13.85 -9.04
N ALA A 8 5.82 -14.21 -7.87
CA ALA A 8 6.29 -13.69 -6.58
C ALA A 8 7.76 -14.04 -6.32
N THR A 9 8.20 -15.22 -6.74
CA THR A 9 9.60 -15.64 -6.65
C THR A 9 10.49 -14.81 -7.58
N ALA A 10 10.05 -14.60 -8.83
CA ALA A 10 10.79 -13.79 -9.80
C ALA A 10 10.94 -12.32 -9.35
N ILE A 11 9.88 -11.70 -8.84
CA ILE A 11 9.90 -10.31 -8.32
C ILE A 11 10.94 -10.17 -7.20
N LYS A 12 11.01 -11.12 -6.27
CA LYS A 12 12.00 -11.09 -5.18
C LYS A 12 13.43 -11.29 -5.68
N ALA A 13 13.63 -12.11 -6.72
CA ALA A 13 14.93 -12.27 -7.35
C ALA A 13 15.39 -10.97 -8.03
N TRP A 14 14.52 -10.36 -8.83
CA TRP A 14 14.80 -9.07 -9.48
C TRP A 14 15.09 -7.96 -8.47
N GLY A 15 14.35 -7.91 -7.36
CA GLY A 15 14.62 -6.96 -6.28
C GLY A 15 16.05 -7.06 -5.75
N ARG A 16 16.54 -8.27 -5.51
CA ARG A 16 17.92 -8.48 -5.05
C ARG A 16 18.95 -8.10 -6.10
N GLU A 17 18.71 -8.45 -7.37
CA GLU A 17 19.58 -8.07 -8.50
C GLU A 17 19.68 -6.55 -8.66
N LEU A 18 18.59 -5.83 -8.39
CA LEU A 18 18.53 -4.36 -8.41
C LEU A 18 19.11 -3.71 -7.15
N GLY A 19 19.56 -4.49 -6.16
CA GLY A 19 20.18 -4.00 -4.93
C GLY A 19 19.21 -3.67 -3.79
N PHE A 20 17.94 -4.08 -3.87
CA PHE A 20 17.02 -3.99 -2.74
C PHE A 20 17.41 -4.98 -1.64
N ALA A 21 17.42 -4.51 -0.39
CA ALA A 21 17.75 -5.35 0.77
C ALA A 21 16.65 -6.37 1.09
N ASP A 22 15.38 -6.00 0.92
CA ASP A 22 14.23 -6.90 1.08
C ASP A 22 13.10 -6.49 0.12
N VAL A 23 12.30 -7.47 -0.30
CA VAL A 23 11.09 -7.28 -1.10
C VAL A 23 9.99 -8.18 -0.55
N ARG A 24 8.86 -7.55 -0.25
CA ARG A 24 7.64 -8.21 0.27
C ARG A 24 6.49 -7.91 -0.66
N ILE A 25 5.46 -8.74 -0.55
CA ILE A 25 4.19 -8.59 -1.26
C ILE A 25 3.12 -8.69 -0.18
N ALA A 26 2.25 -7.70 -0.10
CA ALA A 26 1.12 -7.66 0.81
C ALA A 26 -0.20 -7.59 0.05
N ASP A 27 -1.29 -7.95 0.72
CA ASP A 27 -2.63 -7.68 0.23
C ASP A 27 -2.87 -6.16 0.18
N ALA A 28 -3.68 -5.71 -0.77
CA ALA A 28 -4.06 -4.31 -0.93
C ALA A 28 -5.27 -3.90 -0.06
N ASP A 29 -5.90 -4.83 0.67
CA ASP A 29 -6.99 -4.53 1.59
C ASP A 29 -6.49 -3.80 2.84
N LEU A 30 -6.87 -2.53 2.95
CA LEU A 30 -6.57 -1.67 4.10
C LEU A 30 -7.84 -1.30 4.89
N ALA A 31 -8.98 -1.95 4.65
CA ALA A 31 -10.26 -1.61 5.28
C ALA A 31 -10.20 -1.63 6.81
N ALA A 32 -9.42 -2.54 7.39
CA ALA A 32 -9.22 -2.62 8.84
C ALA A 32 -8.44 -1.44 9.42
N SER A 33 -7.60 -0.77 8.63
CA SER A 33 -6.77 0.36 9.06
C SER A 33 -7.45 1.71 8.87
N GLU A 34 -8.43 1.80 7.94
CA GLU A 34 -9.14 3.04 7.61
C GLU A 34 -9.75 3.74 8.84
N PRO A 35 -10.46 3.07 9.76
CA PRO A 35 -11.02 3.73 10.94
C PRO A 35 -9.96 4.35 11.86
N GLY A 36 -8.82 3.66 12.03
CA GLY A 36 -7.71 4.15 12.85
C GLY A 36 -7.04 5.36 12.23
N PHE A 37 -6.90 5.37 10.90
CA PHE A 37 -6.36 6.51 10.15
C PHE A 37 -7.27 7.74 10.26
N GLU A 38 -8.58 7.57 10.07
CA GLU A 38 -9.56 8.65 10.22
C GLU A 38 -9.56 9.24 11.64
N ALA A 39 -9.52 8.38 12.66
CA ALA A 39 -9.44 8.82 14.05
C ALA A 39 -8.12 9.57 14.36
N TRP A 40 -7.01 9.16 13.75
CA TRP A 40 -5.72 9.82 13.87
C TRP A 40 -5.73 11.21 13.21
N LEU A 41 -6.35 11.33 12.03
CA LEU A 41 -6.55 12.63 11.36
C LEU A 41 -7.42 13.57 12.19
N ALA A 42 -8.55 13.08 12.71
CA ALA A 42 -9.47 13.89 13.51
C ALA A 42 -8.84 14.45 14.80
N GLN A 43 -7.81 13.80 15.32
CA GLN A 43 -7.04 14.26 16.49
C GLN A 43 -5.93 15.26 16.15
N GLY A 44 -5.74 15.60 14.86
CA GLY A 44 -4.68 16.50 14.43
C GLY A 44 -3.27 15.91 14.56
N PHE A 45 -3.16 14.59 14.68
CA PHE A 45 -1.85 13.93 14.86
C PHE A 45 -0.98 13.95 13.61
N HIS A 46 -1.48 14.47 12.49
CA HIS A 46 -0.68 14.74 11.30
C HIS A 46 0.24 15.97 11.43
N GLY A 47 0.08 16.80 12.47
CA GLY A 47 0.87 18.03 12.61
C GLY A 47 0.78 18.90 11.35
N GLU A 48 1.93 19.36 10.84
CA GLU A 48 2.01 20.18 9.62
C GLU A 48 1.87 19.38 8.30
N MET A 49 1.62 18.07 8.37
CA MET A 49 1.50 17.22 7.17
C MET A 49 0.09 17.30 6.56
N ASP A 50 -0.34 18.48 6.11
CA ASP A 50 -1.68 18.70 5.53
C ASP A 50 -1.99 17.75 4.36
N TYR A 51 -0.96 17.32 3.62
CA TYR A 51 -1.08 16.33 2.55
C TYR A 51 -1.60 14.96 3.03
N MET A 52 -1.51 14.66 4.33
CA MET A 52 -2.08 13.44 4.92
C MET A 52 -3.61 13.48 4.88
N ALA A 53 -4.21 14.64 5.15
CA ALA A 53 -5.65 14.86 5.07
C ALA A 53 -6.14 15.16 3.65
N ALA A 54 -5.30 15.77 2.80
CA ALA A 54 -5.71 16.29 1.48
C ALA A 54 -6.16 15.23 0.45
N HIS A 55 -5.78 13.96 0.62
CA HIS A 55 -6.03 12.91 -0.38
C HIS A 55 -7.18 11.95 -0.02
N GLY A 56 -7.92 12.25 1.04
CA GLY A 56 -9.10 11.49 1.47
C GLY A 56 -8.85 9.99 1.53
N SER A 57 -9.77 9.20 0.96
CA SER A 57 -9.76 7.74 0.98
C SER A 57 -8.66 7.08 0.15
N LYS A 58 -7.96 7.81 -0.73
CA LYS A 58 -6.95 7.21 -1.64
C LYS A 58 -5.79 6.53 -0.90
N ARG A 59 -5.58 6.86 0.38
CA ARG A 59 -4.54 6.25 1.23
C ARG A 59 -4.91 4.86 1.73
N THR A 60 -6.20 4.57 1.84
CA THR A 60 -6.72 3.30 2.34
C THR A 60 -7.47 2.51 1.28
N ARG A 61 -7.63 3.08 0.07
CA ARG A 61 -8.32 2.46 -1.05
C ARG A 61 -7.43 2.43 -2.30
N PRO A 62 -6.51 1.46 -2.43
CA PRO A 62 -5.58 1.39 -3.55
C PRO A 62 -6.26 1.35 -4.94
N ALA A 63 -7.47 0.81 -5.03
CA ALA A 63 -8.26 0.81 -6.27
C ALA A 63 -8.62 2.23 -6.78
N GLU A 64 -8.63 3.24 -5.92
CA GLU A 64 -8.83 4.65 -6.31
C GLU A 64 -7.56 5.31 -6.87
N LEU A 65 -6.39 4.71 -6.61
CA LEU A 65 -5.12 5.10 -7.23
C LEU A 65 -5.00 4.47 -8.62
N VAL A 66 -5.10 3.14 -8.68
CA VAL A 66 -5.05 2.36 -9.91
C VAL A 66 -6.14 1.28 -9.86
N PRO A 67 -7.12 1.29 -10.79
CA PRO A 67 -8.16 0.27 -10.84
C PRO A 67 -7.58 -1.14 -11.00
N GLY A 68 -8.11 -2.09 -10.23
CA GLY A 68 -7.67 -3.50 -10.27
C GLY A 68 -6.43 -3.81 -9.42
N THR A 69 -5.94 -2.87 -8.62
CA THR A 69 -4.87 -3.13 -7.66
C THR A 69 -5.29 -4.20 -6.64
N SER A 70 -4.48 -5.26 -6.52
CA SER A 70 -4.73 -6.40 -5.63
C SER A 70 -3.58 -6.73 -4.69
N SER A 71 -2.42 -6.11 -4.86
CA SER A 71 -1.26 -6.25 -3.98
C SER A 71 -0.40 -5.00 -4.01
N ALA A 72 0.44 -4.84 -2.99
CA ALA A 72 1.42 -3.77 -2.86
C ALA A 72 2.80 -4.33 -2.44
#